data_AF-A0A2E8Q666-F1
#
_entry.id   AF-A0A2E8Q666-F1
#
_cell.length_a   1.000
_cell.length_b   1.000
_cell.length_c   1.000
_cell.angle_alpha   90.00
_cell.angle_beta   90.00
_cell.angle_gamma   90.00
#
_symmetry.space_group_name_H-M   'P 1'
#
loop_
_entity.id
_entity.type
_entity.pdbx_description
1 polymer ?
#
loop_
_entity_poly.entity_id
_entity_poly.type
_entity_poly.pdbx_seq_one_letter_code
_entity_poly.pdbx_strand_id
1 'polypeptide(L)'
;MSQSEQVSGNEKRKIRSTTRLYAIQALFQMEQLGLSTDEVVEEFVVHRFGEEYEEGQLSDGDEALLKSIVEAAVNYQAHIDQLTDRALVKKWPIARID
;
A
#
# COMPACT_ATOMS: atom_id res chain seq x y z
N MET A 1 11.53 -27.72 -20.66
CA MET A 1 10.49 -28.27 -19.77
C MET A 1 10.16 -27.18 -18.76
N SER A 2 8.89 -26.77 -18.74
CA SER A 2 8.38 -25.71 -17.85
C SER A 2 8.20 -26.28 -16.45
N GLN A 3 8.86 -25.69 -15.48
CA GLN A 3 8.52 -25.85 -14.08
C GLN A 3 8.38 -24.44 -13.53
N SER A 4 7.18 -23.88 -13.65
CA SER A 4 6.80 -22.67 -12.93
C SER A 4 6.96 -22.96 -11.44
N GLU A 5 7.97 -22.39 -10.79
CA GLU A 5 8.11 -22.42 -9.34
C GLU A 5 6.82 -21.83 -8.74
N GLN A 6 5.97 -22.69 -8.20
CA GLN A 6 4.78 -22.25 -7.51
C GLN A 6 5.20 -21.65 -6.17
N VAL A 7 5.21 -20.33 -6.10
CA VAL A 7 5.40 -19.52 -4.87
C VAL A 7 4.60 -20.15 -3.72
N SER A 8 5.27 -20.41 -2.60
CA SER A 8 4.65 -21.09 -1.46
C SER A 8 3.51 -20.26 -0.85
N GLY A 9 2.57 -20.90 -0.14
CA GLY A 9 1.47 -20.18 0.51
C GLY A 9 1.93 -19.17 1.58
N ASN A 10 3.06 -19.43 2.24
CA ASN A 10 3.67 -18.50 3.19
C ASN A 10 4.26 -17.27 2.50
N GLU A 11 4.94 -17.50 1.38
CA GLU A 11 5.54 -16.45 0.58
C GLU A 11 4.49 -15.56 -0.08
N LYS A 12 3.39 -16.14 -0.61
CA LYS A 12 2.22 -15.36 -1.07
C LYS A 12 1.64 -14.46 0.03
N ARG A 13 1.62 -14.93 1.28
CA ARG A 13 1.18 -14.10 2.42
C ARG A 13 2.18 -13.00 2.71
N LYS A 14 3.48 -13.28 2.66
CA LYS A 14 4.55 -12.27 2.85
C LYS A 14 4.45 -11.17 1.80
N ILE A 15 4.38 -11.51 0.51
CA ILE A 15 4.22 -10.56 -0.61
C ILE A 15 3.00 -9.66 -0.39
N ARG A 16 1.84 -10.23 -0.03
CA ARG A 16 0.62 -9.45 0.25
C ARG A 16 0.76 -8.52 1.46
N SER A 17 1.45 -8.95 2.51
CA SER A 17 1.70 -8.09 3.67
C SER A 17 2.63 -6.94 3.31
N THR A 18 3.73 -7.22 2.60
CA THR A 18 4.66 -6.21 2.09
C THR A 18 3.96 -5.21 1.17
N THR A 19 3.14 -5.70 0.23
CA THR A 19 2.38 -4.85 -0.69
C THR A 19 1.45 -3.87 0.03
N ARG A 20 0.80 -4.32 1.12
CA ARG A 20 -0.06 -3.43 1.92
C ARG A 20 0.73 -2.40 2.70
N LEU A 21 1.92 -2.77 3.19
CA LEU A 21 2.84 -1.81 3.83
C LEU A 21 3.24 -0.72 2.83
N TYR A 22 3.66 -1.11 1.62
CA TYR A 22 3.99 -0.16 0.55
C TYR A 22 2.80 0.72 0.16
N ALA A 23 1.59 0.17 0.09
CA ALA A 23 0.41 0.98 -0.22
C ALA A 23 0.14 2.06 0.85
N ILE A 24 0.33 1.75 2.14
CA ILE A 24 0.21 2.73 3.22
C ILE A 24 1.26 3.83 3.07
N GLN A 25 2.51 3.45 2.83
CA GLN A 25 3.61 4.41 2.65
C GLN A 25 3.38 5.30 1.42
N ALA A 26 2.90 4.72 0.32
CA ALA A 26 2.58 5.44 -0.91
C ALA A 26 1.45 6.46 -0.69
N LEU A 27 0.35 6.07 -0.02
CA LEU A 27 -0.75 7.00 0.29
C LEU A 27 -0.28 8.16 1.18
N PHE A 28 0.53 7.86 2.20
CA PHE A 28 1.12 8.91 3.05
C PHE A 28 2.03 9.84 2.25
N GLN A 29 2.87 9.30 1.37
CA GLN A 29 3.77 10.10 0.54
C GLN A 29 3.02 10.96 -0.49
N MET A 30 1.94 10.45 -1.08
CA MET A 30 1.05 11.23 -1.94
C MET A 30 0.45 12.41 -1.19
N GLU A 31 -0.02 12.21 0.04
CA GLU A 31 -0.60 13.28 0.85
C GLU A 31 0.43 14.35 1.22
N GLN A 32 1.64 13.94 1.63
CA GLN A 32 2.68 14.88 2.06
C GLN A 32 3.31 15.67 0.90
N LEU A 33 3.45 15.06 -0.28
CA LEU A 33 4.19 15.62 -1.41
C LEU A 33 3.30 16.04 -2.59
N GLY A 34 2.00 15.72 -2.55
CA GLY A 34 1.06 16.02 -3.63
C GLY A 34 1.30 15.21 -4.90
N LEU A 35 1.89 14.01 -4.80
CA LEU A 35 2.14 13.13 -5.94
C LEU A 35 0.85 12.52 -6.49
N SER A 36 0.81 12.29 -7.79
CA SER A 36 -0.23 11.47 -8.41
C SER A 36 -0.02 9.98 -8.10
N THR A 37 -1.07 9.18 -8.32
CA THR A 37 -1.01 7.74 -8.11
C THR A 37 0.04 7.06 -8.99
N ASP A 38 0.19 7.48 -10.24
CA ASP A 38 1.18 6.88 -11.15
C ASP A 38 2.61 7.22 -10.71
N GLU A 39 2.87 8.48 -10.32
CA GLU A 39 4.20 8.90 -9.84
C GLU A 39 4.64 8.13 -8.59
N VAL A 40 3.76 8.00 -7.59
CA VAL A 40 4.13 7.30 -6.36
C VAL A 40 4.29 5.80 -6.58
N VAL A 41 3.46 5.18 -7.44
CA VAL A 41 3.57 3.74 -7.73
C VAL A 41 4.88 3.45 -8.45
N GLU A 42 5.24 4.27 -9.44
CA GLU A 42 6.52 4.13 -10.15
C GLU A 42 7.70 4.25 -9.19
N GLU A 43 7.69 5.22 -8.27
CA GLU A 43 8.75 5.36 -7.27
C GLU A 43 8.92 4.09 -6.43
N PHE A 44 7.82 3.48 -5.98
CA PHE A 44 7.88 2.26 -5.18
C PHE A 44 8.38 1.06 -5.98
N VAL A 45 7.97 0.92 -7.24
CA VAL A 45 8.42 -0.17 -8.11
C VAL A 45 9.91 -0.02 -8.44
N VAL A 46 10.38 1.20 -8.71
CA VAL A 46 11.75 1.47 -9.13
C VAL A 46 12.73 1.46 -7.95
N HIS A 47 12.31 1.97 -6.79
CA HIS A 47 13.22 2.17 -5.66
C HIS A 47 12.95 1.24 -4.48
N ARG A 48 11.68 0.99 -4.11
CA ARG A 48 11.37 0.31 -2.83
C ARG A 48 11.32 -1.22 -2.95
N PHE A 49 11.02 -1.76 -4.13
CA PHE A 49 10.90 -3.20 -4.30
C PHE A 49 12.30 -3.84 -4.25
N GLY A 50 12.45 -4.82 -3.35
CA GLY A 50 13.70 -5.55 -3.17
C GLY A 50 14.79 -4.77 -2.43
N GLU A 51 14.48 -3.56 -1.94
CA GLU A 51 15.40 -2.76 -1.13
C GLU A 51 15.80 -3.51 0.16
N GLU A 52 17.10 -3.47 0.46
CA GLU A 52 17.64 -3.98 1.73
C GLU A 52 17.53 -2.91 2.80
N TYR A 53 16.73 -3.17 3.84
CA TYR A 53 16.68 -2.34 5.03
C TYR A 53 17.64 -2.87 6.09
N GLU A 54 18.01 -2.04 7.07
CA GLU A 54 18.87 -2.44 8.19
C GLU A 54 18.29 -3.64 8.98
N GLU A 55 16.95 -3.78 8.99
CA GLU A 55 16.23 -4.90 9.61
C GLU A 55 16.09 -6.14 8.71
N GLY A 56 16.61 -6.10 7.48
CA GLY A 56 16.59 -7.17 6.49
C GLY A 56 15.95 -6.76 5.16
N GLN A 57 15.99 -7.66 4.18
CA GLN A 57 15.39 -7.45 2.87
C GLN A 57 13.86 -7.64 2.94
N LEU A 58 13.12 -6.60 2.61
CA LEU A 58 11.67 -6.73 2.40
C LEU A 58 11.44 -7.41 1.04
N SER A 59 10.47 -8.32 0.96
CA SER A 59 10.20 -8.98 -0.32
C SER A 59 9.71 -7.96 -1.34
N ASP A 60 9.87 -8.25 -2.63
CA ASP A 60 9.13 -7.53 -3.64
C ASP A 60 7.62 -7.56 -3.31
N GLY A 61 6.97 -6.41 -3.51
CA GLY A 61 5.52 -6.34 -3.47
C GLY A 61 4.91 -6.93 -4.75
N ASP A 62 3.59 -6.94 -4.81
CA ASP A 62 2.84 -7.18 -6.03
C ASP A 62 2.45 -5.80 -6.59
N GLU A 63 3.10 -5.39 -7.69
CA GLU A 63 2.90 -4.08 -8.33
C GLU A 63 1.44 -3.85 -8.72
N ALA A 64 0.80 -4.86 -9.33
CA ALA A 64 -0.59 -4.74 -9.76
C ALA A 64 -1.53 -4.57 -8.56
N LEU A 65 -1.27 -5.32 -7.47
CA LEU A 65 -2.01 -5.17 -6.24
C LEU A 65 -1.74 -3.81 -5.58
N LEU A 66 -0.50 -3.34 -5.54
CA LEU A 66 -0.12 -2.02 -5.01
C LEU A 66 -0.91 -0.92 -5.71
N LYS A 67 -0.82 -0.86 -7.06
CA LYS A 67 -1.54 0.12 -7.87
C LYS A 67 -3.04 0.06 -7.62
N SER A 68 -3.62 -1.14 -7.61
CA SER A 68 -5.06 -1.31 -7.38
C SER A 68 -5.53 -0.80 -6.02
N ILE A 69 -4.72 -0.97 -4.95
CA ILE A 69 -5.07 -0.50 -3.60
C ILE A 69 -5.00 1.02 -3.56
N VAL A 70 -3.92 1.62 -4.08
CA VAL A 70 -3.73 3.08 -4.05
C VAL A 70 -4.80 3.78 -4.88
N GLU A 71 -5.06 3.32 -6.11
CA GLU A 71 -6.12 3.85 -6.96
C GLU A 71 -7.51 3.72 -6.31
N ALA A 72 -7.82 2.55 -5.74
CA ALA A 72 -9.11 2.34 -5.08
C ALA A 72 -9.26 3.24 -3.84
N ALA A 73 -8.21 3.39 -3.04
CA ALA A 73 -8.24 4.25 -1.86
C ALA A 73 -8.53 5.71 -2.24
N VAL A 74 -7.85 6.24 -3.26
CA VAL A 74 -8.09 7.61 -3.77
C VAL A 74 -9.49 7.74 -4.37
N ASN A 75 -9.91 6.80 -5.23
CA ASN A 75 -11.22 6.85 -5.90
C ASN A 75 -12.40 6.75 -4.91
N TYR A 76 -12.23 6.01 -3.82
CA TYR A 76 -13.27 5.80 -2.80
C TYR A 76 -13.04 6.59 -1.52
N GLN A 77 -12.09 7.54 -1.49
CA GLN A 77 -11.66 8.24 -0.28
C GLN A 77 -12.83 8.84 0.50
N ALA A 78 -13.66 9.66 -0.15
CA ALA A 78 -14.81 10.28 0.50
C ALA A 78 -15.81 9.26 1.09
N HIS A 79 -15.99 8.11 0.44
CA HIS A 79 -16.85 7.06 0.95
C HIS A 79 -16.24 6.32 2.15
N ILE A 80 -14.94 6.03 2.07
CA ILE A 80 -14.16 5.42 3.16
C ILE A 80 -14.16 6.35 4.38
N ASP A 81 -13.94 7.65 4.18
CA ASP A 81 -13.93 8.64 5.26
C ASP A 81 -15.29 8.73 5.95
N GLN A 82 -16.38 8.76 5.18
CA GLN A 82 -17.73 8.76 5.74
C GLN A 82 -18.06 7.49 6.52
N LEU A 83 -17.60 6.33 6.07
CA LEU A 83 -17.76 5.07 6.81
C LEU A 83 -16.94 5.07 8.10
N THR A 84 -15.70 5.57 8.01
CA THR A 84 -14.77 5.65 9.13
C THR A 84 -15.28 6.61 10.21
N ASP A 85 -15.69 7.82 9.84
CA ASP A 85 -16.23 8.80 10.78
C ASP A 85 -17.48 8.29 11.51
N ARG A 86 -18.36 7.57 10.80
CA ARG A 86 -19.54 6.93 11.42
C ARG A 86 -19.19 5.83 12.41
N ALA A 87 -18.07 5.15 12.23
CA ALA A 87 -17.60 4.08 13.12
C ALA A 87 -16.84 4.62 14.35
N LEU A 88 -16.35 5.86 14.28
CA LEU A 88 -15.60 6.47 15.37
C LEU A 88 -16.53 7.00 16.48
N VAL A 89 -16.01 7.02 17.71
CA VAL A 89 -16.69 7.63 18.84
C VAL A 89 -16.73 9.15 18.67
N LYS A 90 -17.84 9.80 19.05
CA LYS A 90 -18.04 11.26 18.85
C LYS A 90 -16.90 12.17 19.33
N LYS A 91 -16.15 11.76 20.36
CA LYS A 91 -15.01 12.53 20.91
C LYS A 91 -13.75 12.46 20.03
N TRP A 92 -13.74 11.62 19.01
CA TRP A 92 -12.62 11.35 18.13
C TRP A 92 -13.08 11.31 16.66
N PRO A 93 -13.50 12.45 16.08
CA PRO A 93 -13.86 12.52 14.66
C PRO A 93 -12.65 12.23 13.76
N ILE A 94 -12.90 11.82 12.52
CA ILE A 94 -11.85 11.41 11.58
C ILE A 94 -10.82 12.52 11.34
N ALA A 95 -11.22 13.79 11.34
CA ALA A 95 -10.35 14.95 11.14
C ALA A 95 -9.27 15.16 12.23
N ARG A 96 -9.23 14.31 13.27
CA ARG A 96 -8.17 14.29 14.30
C ARG A 96 -7.15 13.18 14.11
N ILE A 97 -7.35 12.31 13.12
CA ILE A 97 -6.42 11.25 12.76
C ILE A 97 -5.52 11.81 11.67
N ASP A 98 -4.22 11.64 11.87
CA ASP A 98 -3.16 11.80 10.88
C ASP A 98 -2.76 10.39 10.42
#